data_AF-A0A7Y2BF23-F1
#
_entry.id   AF-A0A7Y2BF23-F1
#
_cell.length_a   1.000
_cell.length_b   1.000
_cell.length_c   1.000
_cell.angle_alpha   90.00
_cell.angle_beta   90.00
_cell.angle_gamma   90.00
#
_symmetry.space_group_name_H-M   'P 1'
#
loop_
_entity.id
_entity.type
_entity.pdbx_description
1 polymer ?
#
loop_
_entity_poly.entity_id
_entity_poly.type
_entity_poly.pdbx_seq_one_letter_code
_entity_poly.pdbx_strand_id
1 'polypeptide(L)' 'MALMHSKGMPVGTAAPPFSLPGVDGNTWSLDSFEDAGLLVVVFTCNHCPYA' A
#
# COMPACT_ATOMS: atom_id res chain seq x y z
N MET A 1 12.01 18.73 -3.97
CA MET A 1 11.84 17.34 -4.46
C MET A 1 11.35 17.40 -5.89
N ALA A 2 11.96 16.65 -6.81
CA ALA A 2 11.48 16.55 -8.18
C ALA A 2 10.33 15.53 -8.25
N LEU A 3 9.36 15.77 -9.14
CA LEU A 3 8.27 14.82 -9.39
C LEU A 3 8.85 13.52 -9.98
N MET A 4 8.48 12.38 -9.39
CA MET A 4 8.73 11.05 -9.94
C MET A 4 7.39 10.38 -10.24
N HIS A 5 7.33 9.64 -11.34
CA HIS A 5 6.14 8.90 -11.75
C HIS A 5 6.23 7.44 -11.32
N SER A 6 5.08 6.80 -11.13
CA SER A 6 5.00 5.39 -10.76
C SER A 6 5.70 4.51 -11.78
N LYS A 7 6.62 3.68 -11.29
CA LYS A 7 7.15 2.56 -12.06
C LYS A 7 6.11 1.44 -11.97
N GLY A 8 5.19 1.41 -12.93
CA GLY A 8 4.07 0.46 -12.95
C GLY A 8 4.52 -1.00 -12.82
N MET A 9 3.62 -1.85 -12.35
CA MET A 9 3.79 -3.29 -12.29
C MET A 9 2.85 -3.97 -13.31
N PRO A 10 3.24 -5.11 -13.90
CA PRO A 10 2.33 -5.87 -14.77
C PRO A 10 1.04 -6.25 -14.04
N VAL A 11 -0.10 -6.05 -14.69
CA VAL A 11 -1.40 -6.49 -14.16
C VAL A 11 -1.41 -8.00 -13.99
N GLY A 12 -1.98 -8.48 -12.88
CA GLY A 12 -1.95 -9.89 -12.50
C GLY A 12 -0.72 -10.31 -11.69
N THR A 13 0.25 -9.40 -11.49
CA THR A 13 1.32 -9.63 -10.51
C THR A 13 0.71 -9.75 -9.11
N ALA A 14 1.05 -10.83 -8.40
CA ALA A 14 0.62 -11.02 -7.01
C ALA A 14 1.11 -9.85 -6.14
N ALA A 15 0.26 -9.39 -5.23
CA ALA A 15 0.63 -8.34 -4.29
C ALA A 15 1.80 -8.83 -3.41
N PRO A 16 2.87 -8.03 -3.25
CA PRO A 16 3.96 -8.37 -2.34
C PRO A 16 3.45 -8.50 -0.89
N PRO A 17 3.89 -9.51 -0.13
CA PRO A 17 3.49 -9.64 1.26
C PRO A 17 4.03 -8.48 2.08
N PHE A 18 3.24 -8.05 3.07
CA PHE A 18 3.66 -7.05 4.05
C PHE A 18 3.23 -7.45 5.45
N SER A 19 3.93 -6.90 6.44
CA SER A 19 3.58 -6.98 7.85
C SER A 19 4.01 -5.66 8.48
N LEU A 20 3.07 -4.73 8.62
CA LEU A 20 3.36 -3.33 8.96
C LEU A 20 2.55 -2.89 10.19
N PRO A 21 3.14 -2.10 11.09
CA PRO A 21 2.42 -1.56 12.24
C PRO A 21 1.39 -0.50 11.79
N GLY A 22 0.18 -0.61 12.32
CA GLY A 22 -0.87 0.38 12.20
C GLY A 22 -0.81 1.44 13.30
N VAL A 23 -1.48 2.56 13.07
CA VAL A 23 -1.62 3.64 14.06
C VAL A 23 -2.52 3.26 15.24
N ASP A 24 -3.28 2.18 15.09
CA ASP A 24 -4.12 1.56 16.10
C ASP A 24 -3.36 0.56 16.99
N GLY A 25 -2.06 0.36 16.74
CA GLY A 25 -1.22 -0.58 17.48
C GLY A 25 -1.31 -2.03 17.01
N ASN A 26 -2.13 -2.32 16.00
CA ASN A 26 -2.20 -3.64 15.38
C ASN A 26 -1.12 -3.80 14.30
N THR A 27 -0.78 -5.03 13.96
CA THR A 27 0.06 -5.33 12.78
C THR A 27 -0.84 -5.81 11.66
N TRP A 28 -0.74 -5.18 10.49
CA TRP A 28 -1.54 -5.49 9.31
C TRP A 28 -0.72 -6.25 8.26
N SER A 29 -1.33 -7.27 7.66
CA SER A 29 -0.79 -8.05 6.53
C SER A 29 -1.82 -8.16 5.41
N LEU A 30 -1.44 -8.76 4.27
CA LEU A 30 -2.40 -9.10 3.21
C LEU A 30 -3.53 -9.99 3.74
N ASP A 31 -3.19 -10.97 4.58
CA ASP A 31 -4.13 -11.94 5.15
C ASP A 31 -5.14 -11.29 6.11
N SER A 32 -4.84 -10.10 6.63
CA SER A 32 -5.76 -9.35 7.49
C SER A 32 -7.03 -8.87 6.74
N PHE A 33 -7.05 -8.99 5.41
CA PHE A 33 -8.12 -8.50 4.54
C PHE A 33 -8.72 -9.61 3.66
N GLU A 34 -8.59 -10.89 4.01
CA GLU A 34 -9.09 -12.01 3.19
C GLU A 34 -10.60 -11.96 2.91
N ASP A 35 -11.39 -11.40 3.84
CA ASP A 35 -12.83 -11.25 3.68
C ASP A 35 -13.24 -10.05 2.79
N ALA A 36 -12.27 -9.20 2.38
CA ALA A 36 -12.55 -8.03 1.56
C ALA A 36 -12.62 -8.37 0.08
N GLY A 37 -13.65 -7.87 -0.62
CA GLY A 37 -13.79 -8.06 -2.07
C GLY A 37 -12.71 -7.36 -2.91
N LEU A 38 -11.99 -6.39 -2.33
CA LEU A 38 -10.85 -5.70 -2.94
C LEU A 38 -10.00 -5.04 -1.84
N LEU A 39 -8.67 -5.10 -1.98
CA LEU A 39 -7.72 -4.34 -1.18
C LEU A 39 -7.02 -3.28 -2.05
N VAL A 40 -7.03 -2.03 -1.61
CA VAL A 40 -6.32 -0.92 -2.25
C VAL A 40 -5.15 -0.49 -1.36
N VAL A 41 -3.94 -0.48 -1.93
CA VAL A 41 -2.72 -0.06 -1.22
C VAL A 41 -2.23 1.26 -1.81
N VAL A 42 -2.06 2.27 -0.95
CA VAL A 42 -1.61 3.62 -1.34
C VAL A 42 -0.30 3.94 -0.63
N PHE A 43 0.73 4.29 -1.39
CA PHE A 43 1.96 4.85 -0.87
C PHE A 43 1.84 6.38 -0.87
N THR A 44 1.72 6.98 0.32
CA THR A 44 1.53 8.43 0.49
C THR A 44 2.43 8.98 1.61
N CYS A 45 2.48 10.31 1.77
CA CYS A 45 3.30 11.01 2.76
C CYS A 45 2.64 12.30 3.25
N ASN A 46 2.91 12.69 4.50
CA ASN A 46 2.24 13.81 5.17
C ASN A 46 2.59 15.19 4.57
N HIS A 47 3.79 15.35 4.03
CA HIS A 47 4.30 16.66 3.58
C HIS A 47 4.80 16.59 2.14
N CYS A 48 3.91 16.14 1.26
CA CYS A 48 4.18 16.01 -0.16
C CYS A 48 3.08 16.75 -0.94
N PRO A 49 3.42 17.67 -1.86
CA PRO A 49 2.42 18.43 -2.61
C PRO A 49 1.68 17.61 -3.70
N TYR A 50 2.04 16.33 -3.86
CA TYR A 50 1.50 15.40 -4.86
C TYR A 50 0.83 14.16 -4.24
N ALA A 51 0.81 14.07 -2.91
CA ALA A 51 0.28 12.93 -2.17
C ALA A 51 -1.22 12.74 -2.37
#